data_AF-A0A350TKY1-F1
#
_entry.id   AF-A0A350TKY1-F1
#
_cell.length_a   1.000
_cell.length_b   1.000
_cell.length_c   1.000
_cell.angle_alpha   90.00
_cell.angle_beta   90.00
_cell.angle_gamma   90.00
#
_symmetry.space_group_name_H-M   'P 1'
#
loop_
_entity.id
_entity.type
_entity.pdbx_description
1 polymer ?
#
loop_
_entity_poly.entity_id
_entity_poly.type
_entity_poly.pdbx_seq_one_letter_code
_entity_poly.pdbx_strand_id
1 'polypeptide(L)'
;MTYIENIFLCMVSPLLVAALCMGRRQLRLFLFSIAGMGVCLLSAYINTFLAAVCQADALAATAEIAPVVEELMKLLPLVFYLLVFEPEGDKIKAAAITVALAFATFENVCYLIQNGADRFSFIFFRGFGTGAMHVLCGLIVGGGLAYTWRRTWLEIAGTCGLLGAAITLHAIYNLLIAYGGAVQYVAYALPVLLVAAGRLSVFRLSRRK
;
A
#
# COMPACT_ATOMS: atom_id res chain seq x y z
N MET A 1 -18.83 -2.02 -16.74
CA MET A 1 -17.78 -1.00 -16.82
C MET A 1 -17.91 -0.11 -15.60
N THR A 2 -17.03 -0.29 -14.63
CA THR A 2 -16.97 0.59 -13.46
C THR A 2 -15.95 1.67 -13.76
N TYR A 3 -16.39 2.93 -13.80
CA TYR A 3 -15.51 4.08 -14.00
C TYR A 3 -14.71 4.32 -12.71
N ILE A 4 -13.52 3.72 -12.62
CA ILE A 4 -12.63 3.84 -11.46
C ILE A 4 -12.28 5.31 -11.17
N GLU A 5 -12.27 6.15 -12.20
CA GLU A 5 -12.11 7.60 -12.15
C GLU A 5 -13.26 8.27 -11.39
N ASN A 6 -14.50 7.82 -11.60
CA ASN A 6 -15.65 8.37 -10.90
C ASN A 6 -15.59 8.01 -9.41
N ILE A 7 -15.20 6.77 -9.08
CA ILE A 7 -14.98 6.36 -7.68
C ILE A 7 -13.89 7.22 -7.05
N PHE A 8 -12.78 7.43 -7.78
CA PHE A 8 -11.68 8.29 -7.32
C PHE A 8 -12.16 9.71 -7.02
N LEU A 9 -12.89 10.34 -7.95
CA LEU A 9 -13.45 11.68 -7.76
C LEU A 9 -14.41 11.74 -6.56
N CYS A 10 -15.28 10.75 -6.40
CA CYS A 10 -16.20 10.66 -5.27
C CYS A 10 -15.48 10.50 -3.92
N MET A 11 -14.35 9.80 -3.87
CA MET A 11 -13.59 9.61 -2.64
C MET A 11 -12.65 10.79 -2.34
N VAL A 12 -12.02 11.38 -3.36
CA VAL A 12 -11.05 12.47 -3.20
C VAL A 12 -11.74 13.82 -2.95
N SER A 13 -12.90 14.09 -3.54
CA SER A 13 -13.61 15.36 -3.34
C SER A 13 -13.89 15.69 -1.86
N PRO A 14 -14.45 14.82 -1.01
CA PRO A 14 -14.62 15.12 0.41
C PRO A 14 -13.29 15.23 1.16
N LEU A 15 -12.25 14.49 0.75
CA LEU A 15 -10.91 14.62 1.35
C LEU A 15 -10.27 15.98 1.04
N LEU A 16 -10.48 16.51 -0.17
CA LEU A 16 -10.04 17.86 -0.55
C LEU A 16 -10.77 18.92 0.28
N VAL A 17 -12.09 18.81 0.41
CA VAL A 17 -12.87 19.72 1.26
C VAL A 17 -12.38 19.65 2.72
N ALA A 18 -12.22 18.45 3.26
CA ALA A 18 -11.69 18.26 4.61
C ALA A 18 -10.28 18.84 4.78
N ALA A 19 -9.41 18.71 3.77
CA ALA A 19 -8.07 19.28 3.77
C ALA A 19 -8.09 20.81 3.87
N LEU A 20 -9.04 21.48 3.21
CA LEU A 20 -9.22 22.94 3.28
C LEU A 20 -9.76 23.40 4.63
N CYS A 21 -10.56 22.57 5.29
CA CYS A 21 -11.14 22.87 6.61
C CYS A 21 -10.19 22.57 7.78
N MET A 22 -9.15 21.75 7.57
CA MET A 22 -8.25 21.28 8.64
C MET A 22 -6.96 22.10 8.71
N GLY A 23 -6.33 22.11 9.88
CA GLY A 23 -5.09 22.86 10.10
C GLY A 23 -3.89 22.35 9.27
N ARG A 24 -2.88 23.21 9.11
CA ARG A 24 -1.63 22.88 8.37
C ARG A 24 -0.95 21.59 8.81
N ARG A 25 -1.12 21.19 10.08
CA ARG A 25 -0.54 19.97 10.64
C ARG A 25 -1.16 18.70 10.04
N GLN A 26 -2.48 18.71 9.78
CA GLN A 26 -3.23 17.59 9.22
C GLN A 26 -3.19 17.56 7.69
N LEU A 27 -2.94 18.69 7.03
CA LEU A 27 -2.91 18.81 5.57
C LEU A 27 -2.04 17.74 4.89
N ARG A 28 -0.86 17.44 5.45
CA ARG A 28 0.02 16.39 4.90
C ARG A 28 -0.63 15.02 4.84
N LEU A 29 -1.42 14.65 5.84
CA LEU A 29 -2.13 13.37 5.87
C LEU A 29 -3.14 13.29 4.73
N PHE A 30 -3.90 14.36 4.48
CA PHE A 30 -4.82 14.42 3.36
C PHE A 30 -4.10 14.35 2.01
N LEU A 31 -3.00 15.09 1.84
CA LEU A 31 -2.22 15.07 0.60
C LEU A 31 -1.66 13.67 0.31
N PHE A 32 -1.08 12.99 1.29
CA PHE A 32 -0.60 11.62 1.11
C PHE A 32 -1.73 10.62 0.91
N SER A 33 -2.91 10.85 1.51
CA SER A 33 -4.07 10.00 1.27
C SER A 33 -4.54 10.12 -0.17
N ILE A 34 -4.70 11.34 -0.68
CA ILE A 34 -5.09 11.61 -2.07
C ILE A 34 -4.03 11.07 -3.03
N ALA A 35 -2.74 11.25 -2.72
CA ALA A 35 -1.65 10.69 -3.51
C ALA A 35 -1.73 9.15 -3.54
N GLY A 36 -1.96 8.48 -2.41
CA GLY A 36 -2.14 7.04 -2.32
C GLY A 36 -3.29 6.51 -3.17
N MET A 37 -4.45 7.17 -3.14
CA MET A 37 -5.58 6.82 -4.01
C MET A 37 -5.24 7.07 -5.49
N GLY A 38 -4.54 8.17 -5.79
CA GLY A 38 -4.17 8.56 -7.16
C GLY A 38 -3.18 7.60 -7.79
N VAL A 39 -2.17 7.16 -7.03
CA VAL A 39 -1.22 6.16 -7.52
C VAL A 39 -1.85 4.77 -7.61
N CYS A 40 -2.90 4.46 -6.84
CA CYS A 40 -3.70 3.25 -7.02
C CYS A 40 -4.48 3.28 -8.34
N LEU A 41 -5.13 4.40 -8.64
CA LEU A 41 -5.80 4.61 -9.93
C LEU A 41 -4.81 4.45 -11.10
N LEU A 42 -3.66 5.13 -11.02
CA LEU A 42 -2.63 5.03 -12.05
C LEU A 42 -2.10 3.59 -12.21
N SER A 43 -1.87 2.91 -11.08
CA SER A 43 -1.43 1.51 -11.07
C SER A 43 -2.41 0.60 -11.80
N ALA A 44 -3.73 0.82 -11.67
CA ALA A 44 -4.71 -0.01 -12.36
C ALA A 44 -4.58 0.06 -13.90
N TYR A 45 -4.31 1.25 -14.46
CA TYR A 45 -4.05 1.38 -15.89
C TYR A 45 -2.74 0.74 -16.31
N ILE A 46 -1.67 0.99 -15.56
CA ILE A 46 -0.34 0.42 -15.87
C ILE A 46 -0.38 -1.10 -15.79
N ASN A 47 -1.04 -1.67 -14.78
CA ASN A 47 -1.25 -3.11 -14.63
C ASN A 47 -1.97 -3.68 -15.86
N THR A 48 -3.07 -3.06 -16.27
CA THR A 48 -3.85 -3.52 -17.43
C THR A 48 -3.05 -3.43 -18.71
N PHE A 49 -2.31 -2.34 -18.91
CA PHE A 49 -1.44 -2.14 -20.06
C PHE A 49 -0.32 -3.20 -20.12
N LEU A 50 0.41 -3.38 -19.02
CA LEU A 50 1.50 -4.36 -18.96
C LEU A 50 1.00 -5.80 -19.09
N ALA A 51 -0.14 -6.14 -18.47
CA ALA A 51 -0.74 -7.46 -18.65
C ALA A 51 -1.08 -7.74 -20.12
N ALA A 52 -1.61 -6.74 -20.84
CA ALA A 52 -1.90 -6.86 -22.26
C ALA A 52 -0.61 -6.97 -23.12
N VAL A 53 0.40 -6.14 -22.86
CA VAL A 53 1.67 -6.15 -23.61
C VAL A 53 2.44 -7.45 -23.37
N CYS A 54 2.45 -7.95 -22.14
CA CYS A 54 3.11 -9.19 -21.77
C CYS A 54 2.28 -10.45 -22.08
N GLN A 55 1.05 -10.31 -22.57
CA GLN A 55 0.10 -11.41 -22.76
C GLN A 55 -0.04 -12.27 -21.49
N ALA A 56 -0.04 -11.60 -20.34
CA ALA A 56 -0.07 -12.25 -19.03
C ALA A 56 -1.46 -12.81 -18.75
N ASP A 57 -1.52 -14.04 -18.23
CA ASP A 57 -2.76 -14.58 -17.71
C ASP A 57 -3.15 -13.89 -16.38
N ALA A 58 -4.32 -14.24 -15.85
CA ALA A 58 -4.82 -13.62 -14.62
C ALA A 58 -3.90 -13.87 -13.41
N LEU A 59 -3.21 -15.02 -13.36
CA LEU A 59 -2.31 -15.34 -12.25
C LEU A 59 -1.03 -14.50 -12.34
N ALA A 60 -0.39 -14.46 -13.49
CA ALA A 60 0.81 -13.65 -13.72
C ALA A 60 0.50 -12.15 -13.56
N ALA A 61 -0.64 -11.67 -14.06
CA ALA A 61 -1.06 -10.29 -13.88
C ALA A 61 -1.21 -9.92 -12.39
N THR A 62 -1.73 -10.81 -11.56
CA THR A 62 -2.02 -10.54 -10.14
C THR A 62 -0.85 -10.84 -9.20
N ALA A 63 -0.07 -11.88 -9.46
CA ALA A 63 1.02 -12.33 -8.58
C ALA A 63 2.40 -11.79 -9.00
N GLU A 64 2.57 -11.33 -10.24
CA GLU A 64 3.87 -10.88 -10.75
C GLU A 64 3.84 -9.40 -11.15
N ILE A 65 2.92 -9.02 -12.05
CA ILE A 65 2.87 -7.64 -12.58
C ILE A 65 2.36 -6.66 -11.53
N ALA A 66 1.18 -6.93 -10.95
CA ALA A 66 0.55 -6.01 -10.00
C ALA A 66 1.45 -5.67 -8.80
N PRO A 67 2.09 -6.62 -8.10
CA PRO A 67 2.96 -6.29 -6.97
C PRO A 67 4.11 -5.35 -7.35
N VAL A 68 4.72 -5.56 -8.51
CA VAL A 68 5.82 -4.71 -9.00
C VAL A 68 5.33 -3.29 -9.23
N VAL A 69 4.26 -3.13 -10.01
CA VAL A 69 3.73 -1.82 -10.37
C VAL A 69 3.21 -1.10 -9.12
N GLU A 70 2.45 -1.78 -8.28
CA GLU A 70 1.79 -1.16 -7.13
C GLU A 70 2.80 -0.65 -6.10
N GLU A 71 3.83 -1.44 -5.77
CA GLU A 71 4.85 -0.98 -4.82
C GLU A 71 5.73 0.14 -5.41
N LEU A 72 6.02 0.09 -6.73
CA LEU A 72 6.69 1.21 -7.42
C LEU A 72 5.83 2.48 -7.38
N MET A 73 4.54 2.35 -7.66
CA MET A 73 3.59 3.48 -7.67
C MET A 73 3.44 4.10 -6.27
N LYS A 74 3.45 3.30 -5.21
CA LYS A 74 3.46 3.80 -3.81
C LYS A 74 4.77 4.52 -3.46
N LEU A 75 5.90 4.09 -4.02
CA LEU A 75 7.20 4.70 -3.76
C LEU A 75 7.33 6.10 -4.40
N LEU A 76 6.71 6.35 -5.56
CA LEU A 76 6.77 7.63 -6.27
C LEU A 76 6.48 8.88 -5.39
N PRO A 77 5.33 8.98 -4.71
CA PRO A 77 5.03 10.14 -3.86
C PRO A 77 5.98 10.24 -2.66
N LEU A 78 6.58 9.12 -2.21
CA LEU A 78 7.57 9.13 -1.13
C LEU A 78 8.91 9.67 -1.61
N VAL A 79 9.40 9.23 -2.77
CA VAL A 79 10.64 9.74 -3.36
C VAL A 79 10.52 11.24 -3.63
N PHE A 80 9.39 11.70 -4.17
CA PHE A 80 9.12 13.14 -4.30
C PHE A 80 9.18 13.85 -2.94
N TYR A 81 8.52 13.30 -1.92
CA TYR A 81 8.53 13.88 -0.59
C TYR A 81 9.95 13.97 0.01
N LEU A 82 10.75 12.94 -0.20
CA LEU A 82 12.12 12.85 0.30
C LEU A 82 13.05 13.85 -0.39
N LEU A 83 12.99 13.93 -1.72
CA LEU A 83 13.84 14.81 -2.52
C LEU A 83 13.51 16.29 -2.35
N VAL A 84 12.24 16.63 -2.15
CA VAL A 84 11.80 18.04 -2.10
C VAL A 84 11.78 18.60 -0.67
N PHE A 85 11.46 17.78 0.33
CA PHE A 85 11.20 18.26 1.68
C PHE A 85 12.17 17.77 2.75
N GLU A 86 13.09 16.86 2.42
CA GLU A 86 14.10 16.29 3.33
C GLU A 86 13.57 15.99 4.75
N PRO A 87 12.48 15.20 4.87
CA PRO A 87 11.76 15.03 6.12
C PRO A 87 12.54 14.23 7.18
N GLU A 88 12.16 14.42 8.43
CA GLU A 88 12.61 13.56 9.53
C GLU A 88 12.08 12.12 9.39
N GLY A 89 12.80 11.16 9.97
CA GLY A 89 12.52 9.73 9.81
C GLY A 89 11.13 9.28 10.27
N ASP A 90 10.57 9.91 11.31
CA ASP A 90 9.21 9.66 11.78
C ASP A 90 8.15 10.09 10.75
N LYS A 91 8.39 11.20 10.07
CA LYS A 91 7.52 11.74 9.01
C LYS A 91 7.56 10.87 7.75
N ILE A 92 8.72 10.28 7.42
CA ILE A 92 8.86 9.32 6.29
C ILE A 92 7.97 8.09 6.54
N LYS A 93 8.07 7.49 7.73
CA LYS A 93 7.26 6.32 8.10
C LYS A 93 5.77 6.64 8.05
N ALA A 94 5.37 7.77 8.61
CA ALA A 94 3.96 8.19 8.60
C ALA A 94 3.44 8.42 7.17
N ALA A 95 4.23 9.04 6.29
CA ALA A 95 3.86 9.24 4.89
C ALA A 95 3.68 7.89 4.16
N ALA A 96 4.64 6.97 4.31
CA ALA A 96 4.57 5.65 3.67
C ALA A 96 3.34 4.83 4.11
N ILE A 97 3.05 4.81 5.42
CA ILE A 97 1.86 4.15 5.95
C ILE A 97 0.58 4.81 5.40
N THR A 98 0.54 6.14 5.34
CA THR A 98 -0.64 6.88 4.85
C THR A 98 -0.90 6.60 3.38
N VAL A 99 0.15 6.64 2.53
CA VAL A 99 0.05 6.31 1.10
C VAL A 99 -0.44 4.87 0.92
N ALA A 100 0.18 3.90 1.60
CA ALA A 100 -0.20 2.49 1.48
C ALA A 100 -1.62 2.20 1.99
N LEU A 101 -2.02 2.82 3.11
CA LEU A 101 -3.37 2.69 3.66
C LEU A 101 -4.42 3.25 2.69
N ALA A 102 -4.19 4.44 2.14
CA ALA A 102 -5.13 5.07 1.22
C ALA A 102 -5.21 4.33 -0.11
N PHE A 103 -4.06 3.83 -0.61
CA PHE A 103 -4.00 2.93 -1.77
C PHE A 103 -4.90 1.71 -1.55
N ALA A 104 -4.67 0.97 -0.47
CA ALA A 104 -5.42 -0.24 -0.16
C ALA A 104 -6.91 0.01 0.08
N THR A 105 -7.22 1.16 0.69
CA THR A 105 -8.62 1.57 0.91
C THR A 105 -9.33 1.78 -0.42
N PHE A 106 -8.71 2.52 -1.34
CA PHE A 106 -9.29 2.78 -2.66
C PHE A 106 -9.42 1.49 -3.48
N GLU A 107 -8.38 0.66 -3.49
CA GLU A 107 -8.40 -0.66 -4.13
C GLU A 107 -9.54 -1.53 -3.59
N ASN A 108 -9.71 -1.59 -2.27
CA ASN A 108 -10.76 -2.38 -1.65
C ASN A 108 -12.16 -1.90 -2.02
N VAL A 109 -12.37 -0.59 -2.08
CA VAL A 109 -13.64 0.00 -2.54
C VAL A 109 -13.90 -0.34 -4.00
N CYS A 110 -12.90 -0.20 -4.86
CA CYS A 110 -13.03 -0.52 -6.28
C CYS A 110 -13.37 -2.01 -6.49
N TYR A 111 -12.68 -2.90 -5.77
CA TYR A 111 -12.96 -4.33 -5.81
C TYR A 111 -14.38 -4.64 -5.35
N LEU A 112 -14.84 -4.02 -4.26
CA LEU A 112 -16.19 -4.22 -3.74
C LEU A 112 -17.26 -3.83 -4.76
N ILE A 113 -17.08 -2.69 -5.42
CA ILE A 113 -18.02 -2.20 -6.44
C ILE A 113 -18.02 -3.12 -7.67
N GLN A 114 -16.88 -3.71 -8.03
CA GLN A 114 -16.77 -4.63 -9.17
C GLN A 114 -17.32 -6.03 -8.88
N ASN A 115 -17.17 -6.53 -7.65
CA ASN A 115 -17.46 -7.93 -7.31
C ASN A 115 -18.70 -8.12 -6.42
N GLY A 116 -19.35 -7.03 -6.01
CA GLY A 116 -20.54 -7.07 -5.15
C GLY A 116 -20.20 -7.19 -3.66
N ALA A 117 -21.22 -6.92 -2.82
CA ALA A 117 -21.08 -6.83 -1.37
C ALA A 117 -21.76 -8.00 -0.60
N ASP A 118 -22.26 -9.01 -1.31
CA ASP A 118 -23.24 -9.97 -0.77
C ASP A 118 -22.66 -10.96 0.25
N ARG A 119 -21.35 -11.22 0.19
CA ARG A 119 -20.64 -12.16 1.09
C ARG A 119 -19.76 -11.41 2.08
N PHE A 120 -20.38 -10.85 3.11
CA PHE A 120 -19.70 -10.03 4.13
C PHE A 120 -18.42 -10.68 4.69
N SER A 121 -18.46 -11.95 5.08
CA SER A 121 -17.30 -12.63 5.68
C SER A 121 -16.09 -12.66 4.75
N PHE A 122 -16.29 -13.02 3.49
CA PHE A 122 -15.25 -13.03 2.47
C PHE A 122 -14.65 -11.64 2.26
N ILE A 123 -15.50 -10.64 2.08
CA ILE A 123 -15.10 -9.25 1.87
C ILE A 123 -14.36 -8.68 3.07
N PHE A 124 -14.82 -9.01 4.28
CA PHE A 124 -14.22 -8.55 5.53
C PHE A 124 -12.79 -9.09 5.67
N PHE A 125 -12.60 -10.41 5.56
CA PHE A 125 -11.27 -11.02 5.67
C PHE A 125 -10.33 -10.58 4.55
N ARG A 126 -10.83 -10.51 3.31
CA ARG A 126 -10.05 -10.05 2.16
C ARG A 126 -9.67 -8.58 2.28
N GLY A 127 -10.63 -7.71 2.58
CA GLY A 127 -10.38 -6.28 2.73
C GLY A 127 -9.38 -5.99 3.84
N PHE A 128 -9.52 -6.66 4.98
CA PHE A 128 -8.61 -6.48 6.12
C PHE A 128 -7.23 -7.11 5.86
N GLY A 129 -7.16 -8.33 5.31
CA GLY A 129 -5.91 -9.00 4.97
C GLY A 129 -5.10 -8.24 3.93
N THR A 130 -5.74 -7.84 2.83
CA THR A 130 -5.09 -7.06 1.75
C THR A 130 -4.70 -5.67 2.25
N GLY A 131 -5.56 -5.01 3.03
CA GLY A 131 -5.24 -3.74 3.68
C GLY A 131 -4.03 -3.84 4.60
N ALA A 132 -3.97 -4.88 5.43
CA ALA A 132 -2.85 -5.13 6.34
C ALA A 132 -1.56 -5.46 5.58
N MET A 133 -1.63 -6.20 4.46
CA MET A 133 -0.49 -6.46 3.59
C MET A 133 0.10 -5.17 3.04
N HIS A 134 -0.72 -4.30 2.44
CA HIS A 134 -0.24 -3.00 1.92
C HIS A 134 0.38 -2.14 3.02
N VAL A 135 -0.25 -2.06 4.20
CA VAL A 135 0.31 -1.33 5.35
C VAL A 135 1.63 -1.94 5.82
N LEU A 136 1.78 -3.27 5.79
CA LEU A 136 3.02 -3.95 6.12
C LEU A 136 4.12 -3.63 5.09
N CYS A 137 3.83 -3.63 3.79
CA CYS A 137 4.75 -3.14 2.76
C CYS A 137 5.15 -1.68 3.01
N GLY A 138 4.19 -0.80 3.32
CA GLY A 138 4.45 0.59 3.69
C GLY A 138 5.31 0.75 4.95
N LEU A 139 5.17 -0.14 5.93
CA LEU A 139 6.02 -0.19 7.13
C LEU A 139 7.45 -0.61 6.80
N ILE A 140 7.64 -1.60 5.92
CA ILE A 140 8.96 -2.04 5.45
C ILE A 140 9.65 -0.90 4.71
N VAL A 141 8.99 -0.36 3.69
CA VAL A 141 9.55 0.71 2.83
C VAL A 141 9.77 1.99 3.63
N GLY A 142 8.75 2.51 4.34
CA GLY A 142 8.89 3.73 5.12
C GLY A 142 9.86 3.57 6.30
N GLY A 143 9.82 2.41 6.96
CA GLY A 143 10.71 2.05 8.06
C GLY A 143 12.17 2.03 7.64
N GLY A 144 12.43 1.36 6.52
CA GLY A 144 13.75 1.24 5.92
C GLY A 144 14.25 2.55 5.33
N LEU A 145 13.43 3.29 4.59
CA LEU A 145 13.81 4.59 4.00
C LEU A 145 14.19 5.60 5.08
N ALA A 146 13.47 5.63 6.21
CA ALA A 146 13.85 6.47 7.34
C ALA A 146 15.28 6.17 7.88
N TYR A 147 15.81 4.98 7.62
CA TYR A 147 17.16 4.57 7.97
C TYR A 147 18.16 4.74 6.82
N THR A 148 17.82 4.30 5.61
CA THR A 148 18.74 4.27 4.46
C THR A 148 18.92 5.65 3.82
N TRP A 149 17.89 6.48 3.80
CA TRP A 149 17.91 7.76 3.07
C TRP A 149 18.92 8.77 3.62
N ARG A 150 19.23 8.71 4.91
CA ARG A 150 20.26 9.57 5.52
C ARG A 150 21.70 9.10 5.26
N ARG A 151 21.86 7.99 4.56
CA ARG A 151 23.14 7.36 4.28
C ARG A 151 23.28 7.25 2.77
N THR A 152 23.96 8.22 2.16
CA THR A 152 24.14 8.32 0.70
C THR A 152 24.66 7.02 0.06
N TRP A 153 25.51 6.26 0.75
CA TRP A 153 26.01 4.96 0.28
C TRP A 153 24.95 3.83 0.26
N LEU A 154 23.88 3.96 1.05
CA LEU A 154 22.74 3.03 1.10
C LEU A 154 21.49 3.57 0.41
N GLU A 155 21.49 4.81 -0.05
CA GLU A 155 20.27 5.46 -0.51
C GLU A 155 19.64 4.69 -1.68
N ILE A 156 20.42 4.44 -2.74
CA ILE A 156 19.95 3.72 -3.92
C ILE A 156 19.80 2.23 -3.62
N ALA A 157 20.89 1.56 -3.19
CA ALA A 157 20.90 0.12 -2.98
C ALA A 157 19.89 -0.31 -1.89
N GLY A 158 19.77 0.47 -0.82
CA GLY A 158 18.80 0.25 0.25
C GLY A 158 17.38 0.49 -0.23
N THR A 159 17.11 1.53 -1.02
CA THR A 159 15.76 1.75 -1.59
C THR A 159 15.37 0.60 -2.51
N CYS A 160 16.27 0.16 -3.40
CA CYS A 160 16.02 -0.99 -4.28
C CYS A 160 15.76 -2.28 -3.47
N GLY A 161 16.55 -2.53 -2.43
CA GLY A 161 16.38 -3.71 -1.56
C GLY A 161 15.06 -3.69 -0.79
N LEU A 162 14.65 -2.53 -0.27
CA LEU A 162 13.37 -2.37 0.42
C LEU A 162 12.18 -2.52 -0.52
N LEU A 163 12.26 -1.94 -1.71
CA LEU A 163 11.25 -2.10 -2.75
C LEU A 163 11.14 -3.56 -3.17
N GLY A 164 12.26 -4.24 -3.44
CA GLY A 164 12.29 -5.66 -3.76
C GLY A 164 11.65 -6.51 -2.66
N ALA A 165 11.95 -6.25 -1.39
CA ALA A 165 11.34 -6.94 -0.27
C ALA A 165 9.81 -6.75 -0.21
N ALA A 166 9.33 -5.53 -0.43
CA ALA A 166 7.89 -5.23 -0.47
C ALA A 166 7.19 -5.93 -1.65
N ILE A 167 7.78 -5.87 -2.85
CA ILE A 167 7.27 -6.56 -4.05
C ILE A 167 7.18 -8.06 -3.80
N THR A 168 8.25 -8.68 -3.29
CA THR A 168 8.27 -10.12 -3.00
C THR A 168 7.22 -10.50 -1.96
N LEU A 169 7.07 -9.73 -0.88
CA LEU A 169 6.05 -9.98 0.13
C LEU A 169 4.64 -9.91 -0.47
N HIS A 170 4.37 -8.88 -1.27
CA HIS A 170 3.08 -8.69 -1.92
C HIS A 170 2.80 -9.81 -2.94
N ALA A 171 3.77 -10.16 -3.79
CA ALA A 171 3.66 -11.27 -4.74
C ALA A 171 3.34 -12.60 -4.07
N ILE A 172 4.07 -12.94 -2.99
CA ILE A 172 3.82 -14.16 -2.21
C ILE A 172 2.41 -14.13 -1.62
N TYR A 173 1.97 -12.99 -1.07
CA TYR A 173 0.61 -12.85 -0.56
C TYR A 173 -0.43 -13.12 -1.64
N ASN A 174 -0.31 -12.49 -2.81
CA ASN A 174 -1.26 -12.68 -3.92
C ASN A 174 -1.27 -14.13 -4.42
N LEU A 175 -0.10 -14.78 -4.50
CA LEU A 175 0.01 -16.19 -4.87
C LEU A 175 -0.71 -17.12 -3.88
N LEU A 176 -0.54 -16.88 -2.57
CA LEU A 176 -1.23 -17.66 -1.53
C LEU A 176 -2.75 -17.45 -1.54
N ILE A 177 -3.21 -16.24 -1.87
CA ILE A 177 -4.64 -15.98 -2.07
C ILE A 177 -5.16 -16.70 -3.31
N ALA A 178 -4.43 -16.66 -4.42
CA ALA A 178 -4.80 -17.32 -5.67
C ALA A 178 -4.86 -18.85 -5.56
N TYR A 179 -4.02 -19.45 -4.69
CA TYR A 179 -4.05 -20.88 -4.41
C TYR A 179 -5.41 -21.34 -3.82
N GLY A 180 -6.07 -20.51 -3.02
CA GLY A 180 -7.38 -20.80 -2.46
C GLY A 180 -7.39 -21.75 -1.25
N GLY A 181 -8.59 -22.23 -0.88
CA GLY A 181 -8.77 -23.20 0.20
C GLY A 181 -8.35 -22.68 1.58
N ALA A 182 -7.77 -23.55 2.42
CA ALA A 182 -7.30 -23.17 3.76
C ALA A 182 -6.13 -22.18 3.73
N VAL A 183 -5.28 -22.27 2.70
CA VAL A 183 -4.09 -21.41 2.52
C VAL A 183 -4.50 -19.95 2.38
N GLN A 184 -5.58 -19.68 1.64
CA GLN A 184 -6.12 -18.33 1.47
C GLN A 184 -6.50 -17.67 2.81
N TYR A 185 -7.11 -18.41 3.73
CA TYR A 185 -7.47 -17.86 5.05
C TYR A 185 -6.25 -17.60 5.93
N VAL A 186 -5.24 -18.48 5.86
CA VAL A 186 -3.95 -18.24 6.53
C VAL A 186 -3.28 -16.98 5.98
N ALA A 187 -3.30 -16.81 4.66
CA ALA A 187 -2.75 -15.64 4.01
C ALA A 187 -3.48 -14.35 4.42
N TYR A 188 -4.81 -14.33 4.55
CA TYR A 188 -5.52 -13.16 5.08
C TYR A 188 -5.09 -12.80 6.52
N ALA A 189 -4.80 -13.79 7.36
CA ALA A 189 -4.40 -13.55 8.75
C ALA A 189 -2.93 -13.12 8.89
N LEU A 190 -2.04 -13.61 8.01
CA LEU A 190 -0.59 -13.46 8.17
C LEU A 190 -0.13 -11.98 8.28
N PRO A 191 -0.50 -11.05 7.38
CA PRO A 191 -0.08 -9.65 7.48
C PRO A 191 -0.56 -8.98 8.76
N VAL A 192 -1.78 -9.28 9.18
CA VAL A 192 -2.39 -8.76 10.42
C VAL A 192 -1.56 -9.20 11.63
N LEU A 193 -1.24 -10.49 11.70
CA LEU A 193 -0.44 -11.06 12.78
C LEU A 193 0.97 -10.47 12.82
N LEU A 194 1.59 -10.25 11.67
CA LEU A 194 2.92 -9.63 11.58
C LEU A 194 2.90 -8.18 12.08
N VAL A 195 1.90 -7.38 11.66
CA VAL A 195 1.73 -6.00 12.17
C VAL A 195 1.50 -5.99 13.68
N ALA A 196 0.63 -6.87 14.19
CA ALA A 196 0.34 -6.97 15.62
C ALA A 196 1.57 -7.41 16.43
N ALA A 197 2.30 -8.44 15.97
CA ALA A 197 3.52 -8.93 16.60
C ALA A 197 4.62 -7.87 16.63
N GLY A 198 4.79 -7.10 15.53
CA GLY A 198 5.72 -5.99 15.48
C GLY A 198 5.40 -4.91 16.52
N ARG A 199 4.12 -4.52 16.65
CA ARG A 199 3.67 -3.53 17.64
C ARG A 199 3.86 -4.02 19.08
N LEU A 200 3.53 -5.28 19.36
CA LEU A 200 3.74 -5.90 20.67
C LEU A 200 5.22 -5.97 21.05
N SER A 201 6.10 -6.25 20.09
CA SER A 201 7.54 -6.33 20.31
C SER A 201 8.12 -4.96 20.69
N VAL A 202 7.74 -3.90 19.96
CA VAL A 202 8.14 -2.51 20.29
C VAL A 202 7.64 -2.10 21.67
N PHE A 203 6.39 -2.43 22.01
CA PHE A 203 5.82 -2.13 23.32
C PHE A 203 6.56 -2.83 24.47
N ARG A 204 6.88 -4.11 24.31
CA ARG A 204 7.65 -4.88 25.31
C ARG A 204 9.06 -4.33 25.49
N LEU A 205 9.73 -3.93 24.41
CA LEU A 205 11.06 -3.32 24.45
C LEU A 205 11.03 -1.95 25.14
N SER A 206 9.97 -1.16 24.94
CA SER A 206 9.81 0.14 25.61
C SER A 206 9.56 0.03 27.11
N ARG A 207 9.02 -1.10 27.60
CA ARG A 207 8.81 -1.35 29.04
C ARG A 207 10.05 -1.88 29.77
N ARG A 208 11.09 -2.29 29.03
CA ARG A 208 12.36 -2.79 29.59
C ARG A 208 13.44 -1.70 29.70
N LYS A 209 13.15 -0.48 29.25
CA LYS A 209 13.96 0.72 29.47
C LYS A 209 13.36 1.51 30.62
#